data_AF-A0A914N8X5-F1
#
_entry.id   AF-A0A914N8X5-F1
#
_cell.length_a   1.000
_cell.length_b   1.000
_cell.length_c   1.000
_cell.angle_alpha   90.00
_cell.angle_beta   90.00
_cell.angle_gamma   90.00
#
_symmetry.space_group_name_H-M   'P 1'
#
loop_
_entity.id
_entity.type
_entity.pdbx_description
1 polymer ?
#
loop_
_entity_poly.entity_id
_entity_poly.type
_entity_poly.pdbx_seq_one_letter_code
_entity_poly.pdbx_strand_id
1 'polypeptide(L)'
;MDRPFLRLAPIKVEIIRFEPLAVIFRNVIYDEEIEIMQNISLPKLQRSLLINYSTGVSSPSRYRVSKNAWISVKIHPIVKQIAKRLKLMTNLNLKSAEPLQVANYGIGGYCKPHFDFLKVYFYSKKYI
;
A
#
# COMPACT_ATOMS: atom_id res chain seq x y z
N MET A 1 -26.76 -6.75 7.64
CA MET A 1 -25.64 -5.94 7.09
C MET A 1 -24.71 -5.62 8.25
N ASP A 2 -23.44 -5.94 8.14
CA ASP A 2 -22.44 -5.97 9.22
C ASP A 2 -21.76 -4.63 9.53
N ARG A 3 -22.14 -3.53 8.83
CA ARG A 3 -21.52 -2.20 8.97
C ARG A 3 -22.55 -1.06 9.05
N PRO A 4 -23.18 -0.83 10.21
CA PRO A 4 -24.19 0.23 10.38
C PRO A 4 -23.68 1.63 10.01
N PHE A 5 -22.40 1.92 10.28
CA PHE A 5 -21.76 3.21 9.99
C PHE A 5 -21.90 3.64 8.52
N LEU A 6 -21.80 2.69 7.58
CA LEU A 6 -21.85 2.99 6.14
C LEU A 6 -23.25 3.38 5.65
N ARG A 7 -24.30 3.21 6.46
CA ARG A 7 -25.64 3.73 6.16
C ARG A 7 -25.70 5.25 6.32
N LEU A 8 -24.95 5.78 7.28
CA LEU A 8 -24.92 7.22 7.57
C LEU A 8 -23.80 7.92 6.80
N ALA A 9 -22.67 7.23 6.61
CA ALA A 9 -21.51 7.75 5.90
C ALA A 9 -21.09 6.79 4.78
N PRO A 10 -21.87 6.70 3.69
CA PRO A 10 -21.52 5.87 2.55
C PRO A 10 -20.22 6.35 1.90
N ILE A 11 -19.42 5.40 1.44
CA ILE A 11 -18.19 5.70 0.72
C ILE A 11 -18.52 5.91 -0.75
N LYS A 12 -17.98 6.98 -1.34
CA LYS A 12 -18.14 7.28 -2.76
C LYS A 12 -17.27 6.32 -3.58
N VAL A 13 -17.90 5.40 -4.29
CA VAL A 13 -17.22 4.36 -5.09
C VAL A 13 -17.65 4.46 -6.55
N GLU A 14 -16.69 4.32 -7.45
CA GLU A 14 -16.91 4.23 -8.89
C GLU A 14 -16.23 2.98 -9.44
N ILE A 15 -16.96 2.17 -10.21
CA ILE A 15 -16.40 0.99 -10.88
C ILE A 15 -15.88 1.42 -12.24
N ILE A 16 -14.58 1.24 -12.47
CA ILE A 16 -13.89 1.59 -13.72
C ILE A 16 -13.77 0.36 -14.64
N ARG A 17 -13.69 -0.83 -14.04
CA ARG A 17 -13.57 -2.09 -14.77
C ARG A 17 -14.16 -3.22 -13.93
N PHE A 18 -14.82 -4.18 -14.59
CA PHE A 18 -15.37 -5.36 -13.92
C PHE A 18 -14.38 -6.54 -13.88
N GLU A 19 -13.60 -6.74 -14.94
CA GLU A 19 -12.67 -7.88 -15.05
C GLU A 19 -11.27 -7.48 -15.56
N PRO A 20 -10.24 -7.43 -14.68
CA PRO A 20 -10.34 -7.46 -13.21
C PRO A 20 -11.11 -6.26 -12.66
N LEU A 21 -11.67 -6.44 -11.47
CA LEU A 21 -12.37 -5.39 -10.74
C LEU A 21 -11.40 -4.23 -10.44
N ALA A 22 -11.68 -3.05 -10.97
CA ALA A 22 -10.97 -1.82 -10.64
C ALA A 22 -11.99 -0.77 -10.19
N VAL A 23 -11.76 -0.21 -9.00
CA VAL A 23 -12.65 0.77 -8.37
C VAL A 23 -11.88 2.02 -7.94
N ILE A 24 -12.50 3.18 -8.07
CA ILE A 24 -12.01 4.44 -7.51
C ILE A 24 -12.84 4.76 -6.27
N PHE A 25 -12.18 4.92 -5.14
CA PHE A 25 -12.77 5.47 -3.94
C PHE A 25 -12.48 6.98 -3.87
N ARG A 26 -13.53 7.81 -3.85
CA ARG A 26 -13.38 9.27 -3.87
C ARG A 26 -13.43 9.85 -2.46
N ASN A 27 -12.64 10.90 -2.22
CA ASN A 27 -12.59 11.67 -0.97
C ASN A 27 -12.28 10.82 0.28
N VAL A 28 -11.26 9.95 0.18
CA VAL A 28 -10.92 8.98 1.24
C VAL A 28 -9.69 9.36 2.06
N ILE A 29 -9.04 10.47 1.78
CA ILE A 29 -7.97 11.05 2.58
C ILE A 29 -8.12 12.57 2.54
N TYR A 30 -7.89 13.23 3.66
CA TYR A 30 -8.10 14.68 3.82
C TYR A 30 -6.78 15.43 3.88
N ASP A 31 -6.77 16.73 3.57
CA ASP A 31 -5.55 17.54 3.46
C ASP A 31 -4.67 17.49 4.73
N GLU A 32 -5.27 17.59 5.92
CA GLU A 32 -4.57 17.44 7.20
C GLU A 32 -3.93 16.04 7.35
N GLU A 33 -4.63 15.00 6.90
CA GLU A 33 -4.10 13.64 6.95
C GLU A 33 -2.93 13.47 5.97
N ILE A 34 -3.01 14.10 4.79
CA ILE A 34 -1.94 14.10 3.79
C ILE A 34 -0.70 14.77 4.36
N GLU A 35 -0.83 15.97 4.94
CA GLU A 35 0.26 16.72 5.55
C GLU A 35 0.95 15.92 6.66
N ILE A 36 0.15 15.33 7.56
CA ILE A 36 0.67 14.50 8.66
C ILE A 36 1.38 13.26 8.11
N MET A 37 0.82 12.59 7.10
CA MET A 37 1.45 11.44 6.46
C MET A 37 2.77 11.82 5.79
N GLN A 38 2.86 12.99 5.17
CA GLN A 38 4.10 13.53 4.61
C GLN A 38 5.13 13.78 5.72
N ASN A 39 4.78 14.49 6.79
CA ASN A 39 5.68 14.79 7.91
C ASN A 39 6.23 13.53 8.59
N ILE A 40 5.39 12.50 8.78
CA ILE A 40 5.81 11.21 9.37
C ILE A 40 6.73 10.42 8.42
N SER A 41 6.53 10.52 7.11
CA SER A 41 7.20 9.69 6.10
C SER A 41 8.49 10.29 5.57
N LEU A 42 8.58 11.62 5.40
CA LEU A 42 9.75 12.33 4.88
C LEU A 42 11.09 11.91 5.51
N PRO A 43 11.25 11.88 6.85
CA PRO A 43 12.52 11.48 7.47
C PRO A 43 12.84 9.99 7.31
N LYS A 44 11.89 9.18 6.84
CA LYS A 44 12.02 7.71 6.71
C LYS A 44 12.17 7.26 5.27
N LEU A 45 12.11 8.17 4.31
CA LEU A 45 12.21 7.84 2.89
C LEU A 45 13.59 7.30 2.55
N GLN A 46 13.63 6.03 2.13
CA GLN A 46 14.84 5.37 1.67
C GLN A 46 14.69 4.90 0.23
N ARG A 47 15.80 4.76 -0.48
CA ARG A 47 15.79 4.24 -1.86
C ARG A 47 15.09 2.90 -1.90
N SER A 48 14.05 2.78 -2.74
CA SER A 48 13.33 1.52 -2.92
C SER A 48 14.26 0.41 -3.43
N LEU A 49 14.22 -0.73 -2.77
CA LEU A 49 14.93 -1.95 -3.17
C LEU A 49 13.92 -2.96 -3.72
N LEU A 50 14.38 -3.80 -4.64
CA LEU A 50 13.66 -4.96 -5.14
C LEU A 50 14.46 -6.21 -4.81
N ILE A 51 13.76 -7.24 -4.34
CA ILE A 51 14.35 -8.55 -4.08
C ILE A 51 14.57 -9.25 -5.42
N ASN A 52 15.80 -9.69 -5.68
CA ASN A 52 16.07 -10.61 -6.76
C ASN A 52 15.63 -12.02 -6.34
N TYR A 53 14.64 -12.60 -7.02
CA TYR A 53 14.09 -13.92 -6.66
C TYR A 53 15.08 -15.08 -6.79
N SER A 54 16.08 -14.96 -7.65
CA SER A 54 17.10 -16.01 -7.84
C SER A 54 18.14 -15.98 -6.73
N THR A 55 18.49 -14.80 -6.23
CA THR A 55 19.58 -14.65 -5.24
C THR A 55 19.11 -14.32 -3.83
N GLY A 56 17.84 -13.91 -3.67
CA GLY A 56 17.29 -13.39 -2.41
C GLY A 56 17.80 -12.00 -2.01
N VAL A 57 18.72 -11.41 -2.77
CA VAL A 57 19.37 -10.14 -2.42
C VAL A 57 18.50 -8.95 -2.82
N SER A 58 18.30 -8.02 -1.90
CA SER A 58 17.64 -6.74 -2.15
C SER A 58 18.62 -5.74 -2.74
N SER A 59 18.30 -5.16 -3.89
CA SER A 59 19.15 -4.15 -4.53
C SER A 59 18.33 -3.05 -5.21
N PRO A 60 18.90 -1.83 -5.41
CA PRO A 60 18.25 -0.80 -6.20
C PRO A 60 18.04 -1.30 -7.62
N SER A 61 16.86 -1.00 -8.18
CA SER A 61 16.51 -1.42 -9.54
C SER A 61 16.19 -0.21 -10.41
N ARG A 62 16.42 -0.36 -11.72
CA ARG A 62 15.91 0.56 -12.74
C ARG A 62 14.41 0.31 -13.03
N TYR A 63 13.83 -0.75 -12.49
CA TYR A 63 12.42 -1.07 -12.71
C TYR A 63 11.47 -0.21 -11.85
N ARG A 64 11.94 0.17 -10.66
CA ARG A 64 11.24 1.05 -9.72
C ARG A 64 12.21 2.12 -9.25
N VAL A 65 11.95 3.35 -9.66
CA VAL A 65 12.72 4.53 -9.28
C VAL A 65 11.87 5.37 -8.33
N SER A 66 11.96 5.06 -7.05
CA SER A 66 11.25 5.76 -5.96
C SER A 66 12.06 5.74 -4.66
N LYS A 67 11.61 6.52 -3.68
CA LYS A 67 11.94 6.35 -2.26
C LYS A 67 10.68 5.91 -1.53
N ASN A 68 10.80 4.95 -0.61
CA ASN A 68 9.68 4.45 0.17
C ASN A 68 9.90 4.66 1.66
N ALA A 69 8.79 4.84 2.38
CA ALA A 69 8.72 4.76 3.83
C ALA A 69 7.57 3.81 4.21
N TRP A 70 7.80 2.96 5.21
CA TRP A 70 6.81 2.02 5.74
C TRP A 70 6.31 2.51 7.09
N ILE A 71 5.02 2.80 7.18
CA ILE A 71 4.39 3.48 8.31
C ILE A 71 3.47 2.49 9.04
N SER A 72 3.91 2.08 10.23
CA SER A 72 3.10 1.22 11.10
C SER A 72 1.84 1.94 11.55
N VAL A 73 0.70 1.24 11.56
CA VAL A 73 -0.60 1.76 12.02
C VAL A 73 -0.56 2.24 13.49
N LYS A 74 0.41 1.76 14.28
CA LYS A 74 0.57 2.12 15.70
C LYS A 74 1.24 3.47 15.92
N ILE A 75 1.81 4.09 14.88
CA ILE A 75 2.71 5.22 15.08
C ILE A 75 2.01 6.56 15.32
N HIS A 76 0.79 6.73 14.80
CA HIS A 76 0.07 7.99 14.90
C HIS A 76 -1.44 7.76 14.80
N PRO A 77 -2.27 8.48 15.58
CA PRO A 77 -3.73 8.35 15.54
C PRO A 77 -4.32 8.49 14.14
N ILE A 78 -3.81 9.42 13.32
CA ILE A 78 -4.26 9.61 11.93
C ILE A 78 -4.04 8.36 11.07
N VAL A 79 -2.89 7.69 11.20
CA VAL A 79 -2.61 6.44 10.47
C VAL A 79 -3.63 5.36 10.85
N LYS A 80 -4.01 5.30 12.13
CA LYS A 80 -5.07 4.40 12.62
C LYS A 80 -6.46 4.76 12.07
N GLN A 81 -6.77 6.05 11.91
CA GLN A 81 -8.02 6.49 11.30
C GLN A 81 -8.09 6.12 9.81
N ILE A 82 -7.02 6.37 9.06
CA ILE A 82 -6.90 5.95 7.65
C ILE A 82 -7.09 4.43 7.55
N ALA A 83 -6.41 3.65 8.40
CA ALA A 83 -6.53 2.19 8.41
C ALA A 83 -7.96 1.71 8.73
N LYS A 84 -8.67 2.39 9.64
CA LYS A 84 -10.10 2.12 9.92
C LYS A 84 -10.95 2.38 8.69
N ARG A 85 -10.69 3.47 7.95
CA ARG A 85 -11.39 3.81 6.70
C ARG A 85 -11.13 2.75 5.63
N LEU A 86 -9.88 2.30 5.45
CA LEU A 86 -9.53 1.22 4.53
C LEU A 86 -10.30 -0.08 4.79
N LYS A 87 -10.49 -0.46 6.06
CA LYS A 87 -11.32 -1.64 6.42
C LYS A 87 -12.78 -1.49 5.99
N LEU A 88 -13.32 -0.28 6.08
CA LEU A 88 -14.69 0.02 5.65
C LEU A 88 -14.81 0.03 4.12
N MET A 89 -13.81 0.56 3.42
CA MET A 89 -13.74 0.63 1.95
C MET A 89 -13.62 -0.73 1.29
N THR A 90 -12.72 -1.56 1.80
CA THR A 90 -12.30 -2.81 1.13
C THR A 90 -13.08 -4.03 1.59
N ASN A 91 -13.88 -3.91 2.65
CA ASN A 91 -14.48 -5.06 3.35
C ASN A 91 -13.42 -6.03 3.94
N LEU A 92 -12.15 -5.62 4.06
CA LEU A 92 -11.06 -6.45 4.61
C LEU A 92 -10.70 -6.07 6.06
N ASN A 93 -9.89 -6.91 6.70
CA ASN A 93 -9.31 -6.66 8.01
C ASN A 93 -7.79 -6.46 7.91
N LEU A 94 -7.16 -6.01 9.01
CA LEU A 94 -5.74 -5.64 9.03
C LEU A 94 -4.82 -6.77 9.55
N LYS A 95 -5.34 -7.98 9.81
CA LYS A 95 -4.54 -9.04 10.47
C LYS A 95 -3.32 -9.45 9.63
N SER A 96 -3.47 -9.49 8.32
CA SER A 96 -2.42 -9.79 7.34
C SER A 96 -1.96 -8.55 6.56
N ALA A 97 -2.38 -7.36 6.96
CA ALA A 97 -2.03 -6.14 6.24
C ALA A 97 -0.58 -5.76 6.54
N GLU A 98 0.17 -5.42 5.49
CA GLU A 98 1.46 -4.77 5.60
C GLU A 98 1.30 -3.35 6.19
N PRO A 99 2.38 -2.75 6.74
CA PRO A 99 2.39 -1.33 7.07
C PRO A 99 2.03 -0.45 5.86
N LEU A 100 1.49 0.75 6.10
CA LEU A 100 1.19 1.65 4.99
C LEU A 100 2.48 2.09 4.30
N GLN A 101 2.56 1.89 3.00
CA GLN A 101 3.71 2.33 2.21
C GLN A 101 3.45 3.73 1.65
N VAL A 102 4.34 4.67 1.94
CA VAL A 102 4.40 5.98 1.27
C VAL A 102 5.52 5.91 0.23
N ALA A 103 5.21 6.19 -1.02
CA ALA A 103 6.16 6.21 -2.12
C ALA A 103 6.32 7.64 -2.66
N ASN A 104 7.56 8.09 -2.78
CA ASN A 104 7.93 9.37 -3.39
C ASN A 104 8.72 9.09 -4.68
N TYR A 105 8.24 9.62 -5.80
CA TYR A 105 8.87 9.43 -7.11
C TYR A 105 9.85 10.55 -7.47
N GLY A 106 9.65 11.77 -6.98
CA GLY A 106 10.48 12.91 -7.37
C GLY A 106 10.51 13.15 -8.89
N ILE A 107 11.49 13.91 -9.35
CA ILE A 107 11.67 14.17 -10.79
C ILE A 107 12.25 12.92 -11.46
N GLY A 108 11.56 12.42 -12.50
CA GLY A 108 11.99 11.26 -13.28
C GLY A 108 11.80 9.91 -12.57
N GLY A 109 11.15 9.87 -11.41
CA GLY A 109 10.78 8.60 -10.78
C GLY A 109 9.58 7.93 -11.45
N TYR A 110 9.58 6.60 -11.43
CA TYR A 110 8.53 5.78 -12.01
C TYR A 110 8.49 4.38 -11.39
N CYS A 111 7.41 3.66 -11.65
CA CYS A 111 7.29 2.24 -11.38
C CYS A 111 6.77 1.55 -12.63
N LYS A 112 7.49 0.56 -13.16
CA LYS A 112 7.03 -0.21 -14.34
C LYS A 112 5.82 -1.11 -13.98
N PRO A 113 4.95 -1.45 -14.95
CA PRO A 113 3.78 -2.30 -14.71
C PRO A 113 4.16 -3.68 -14.14
N HIS A 114 3.65 -4.02 -12.96
CA HIS A 114 3.96 -5.26 -12.24
C HIS A 114 2.71 -5.83 -11.54
N PHE A 115 2.87 -7.03 -10.99
CA PHE A 115 1.89 -7.62 -10.07
C PHE A 115 2.29 -7.31 -8.62
N ASP A 116 1.31 -6.98 -7.79
CA ASP A 116 1.50 -6.76 -6.35
C ASP A 116 1.66 -8.07 -5.58
N PHE A 117 1.19 -9.20 -6.13
CA PHE A 117 1.39 -10.50 -5.52
C PHE A 117 2.82 -11.02 -5.77
N LEU A 118 3.37 -11.72 -4.78
CA LEU A 118 4.64 -12.41 -4.93
C LEU A 118 4.41 -13.78 -5.60
N LYS A 119 5.22 -14.10 -6.62
CA LYS A 119 5.32 -15.47 -7.13
C LYS A 119 6.13 -16.30 -6.13
N VAL A 120 5.45 -17.09 -5.30
CA VAL A 120 6.11 -18.04 -4.40
C VAL A 120 6.54 -19.25 -5.22
N TYR A 121 7.83 -19.35 -5.55
CA TYR A 121 8.40 -20.59 -6.06
C TYR A 121 8.69 -21.49 -4.85
N PHE A 122 7.89 -22.55 -4.68
CA PHE A 122 8.26 -23.62 -3.75
C PHE A 122 9.46 -24.36 -4.34
N TYR A 123 10.67 -24.01 -3.91
CA TYR A 123 11.79 -24.93 -4.04
C TYR A 123 11.52 -26.10 -3.11
N SER A 124 11.04 -27.22 -3.66
CA SER A 124 11.20 -28.51 -3.02
C SER A 124 12.70 -28.68 -2.76
N LYS A 125 13.12 -28.59 -1.50
CA LYS A 125 14.37 -29.21 -1.08
C LYS A 125 14.20 -30.71 -1.37
N LYS A 126 14.62 -31.15 -2.56
CA LYS A 126 15.00 -32.54 -2.77
C LYS A 126 16.17 -32.78 -1.83
N TYR A 127 15.90 -33.53 -0.78
CA TYR A 127 16.91 -34.12 0.10
C TYR A 127 18.02 -34.73 -0.76
N ILE A 128 19.25 -34.33 -0.51
CA ILE A 128 20.45 -35.14 -0.79
C ILE A 128 20.71 -35.93 0.48
#